data_AF-A0A183D493-F1
#
_entry.id   AF-A0A183D493-F1
#
_cell.length_a   1.000
_cell.length_b   1.000
_cell.length_c   1.000
_cell.angle_alpha   90.00
_cell.angle_beta   90.00
_cell.angle_gamma   90.00
#
_symmetry.space_group_name_H-M   'P 1'
#
loop_
_entity.id
_entity.type
_entity.pdbx_description
1 polymer ?
#
loop_
_entity_poly.entity_id
_entity_poly.type
_entity_poly.pdbx_seq_one_letter_code
_entity_poly.pdbx_strand_id
1 'polypeptide(L)'
;MTSASENGTLAIWDLNKRTLAGQLPDAHRGPITSIRYLDGQPLMVSAGTDNTLKTWLNDMGDGMPRQLVLLEGHSQPVTAVKFIDSDIYKARSFVVRAKAKKKKRDIESIELKPVIQMDIGLTREAAWDNVLCRHMDTAPVTTWTTRKQALGTHRVRFFFRLLQIIL
;
A
#
# COMPACT_ATOMS: atom_id res chain seq x y z
N MET A 1 -2.62 4.14 -20.02
CA MET A 1 -1.48 4.79 -19.30
C MET A 1 -2.04 5.93 -18.47
N THR A 2 -1.36 6.33 -17.39
CA THR A 2 -1.76 7.50 -16.59
C THR A 2 -0.56 8.43 -16.39
N SER A 3 -0.81 9.73 -16.44
CA SER A 3 0.13 10.78 -16.05
C SER A 3 -0.46 11.65 -14.95
N ALA A 4 0.38 12.39 -14.25
CA ALA A 4 0.01 13.29 -13.16
C ALA A 4 0.47 14.72 -13.44
N SER A 5 -0.22 15.68 -12.85
CA SER A 5 0.15 17.09 -12.82
C SER A 5 0.57 17.54 -11.42
N GLU A 6 1.21 18.72 -11.36
CA GLU A 6 1.58 19.37 -10.09
C GLU A 6 0.38 19.85 -9.28
N ASN A 7 -0.78 20.08 -9.91
CA ASN A 7 -2.00 20.48 -9.23
C ASN A 7 -2.85 19.30 -8.73
N GLY A 8 -2.31 18.08 -8.75
CA GLY A 8 -3.00 16.89 -8.22
C GLY A 8 -4.06 16.31 -9.15
N THR A 9 -3.99 16.58 -10.46
CA THR A 9 -4.87 15.98 -11.47
C THR A 9 -4.24 14.72 -12.07
N LEU A 10 -5.03 13.66 -12.25
CA LEU A 10 -4.63 12.49 -13.03
C LEU A 10 -5.20 12.59 -14.45
N ALA A 11 -4.36 12.32 -15.44
CA ALA A 11 -4.78 12.22 -16.84
C ALA A 11 -4.69 10.77 -17.30
N ILE A 12 -5.79 10.24 -17.82
CA ILE A 12 -5.94 8.86 -18.27
C ILE A 12 -5.84 8.82 -19.78
N TRP A 13 -4.96 7.97 -20.30
CA TRP A 13 -4.65 7.86 -21.72
C TRP A 13 -5.03 6.49 -22.25
N ASP A 14 -5.84 6.48 -23.32
CA ASP A 14 -6.09 5.29 -24.12
C ASP A 14 -4.92 5.11 -25.11
N LEU A 15 -4.10 4.09 -24.87
CA LEU A 15 -2.93 3.81 -25.68
C LEU A 15 -3.27 3.19 -27.04
N ASN A 16 -4.43 2.53 -27.15
CA ASN A 16 -4.89 1.93 -28.40
C ASN A 16 -5.37 3.03 -29.36
N LYS A 17 -6.17 3.96 -28.84
CA LYS A 17 -6.67 5.11 -29.60
C LYS A 17 -5.65 6.24 -29.71
N ARG A 18 -4.61 6.23 -28.87
CA ARG A 18 -3.59 7.29 -28.75
C ARG A 18 -4.20 8.65 -28.41
N THR A 19 -5.23 8.64 -27.58
CA THR A 19 -5.98 9.84 -27.17
C THR A 19 -6.05 9.95 -25.65
N LEU A 20 -6.28 11.17 -25.18
CA LEU A 20 -6.69 11.40 -23.79
C LEU A 20 -8.09 10.79 -23.61
N ALA A 21 -8.22 9.81 -22.72
CA ALA A 21 -9.49 9.18 -22.38
C ALA A 21 -10.30 10.09 -21.45
N GLY A 22 -9.61 10.72 -20.51
CA GLY A 22 -10.21 11.72 -19.61
C GLY A 22 -9.26 12.17 -18.52
N GLN A 23 -9.78 13.00 -17.62
CA GLN A 23 -9.05 13.53 -16.48
C GLN A 23 -9.85 13.32 -15.20
N LEU A 24 -9.12 13.12 -14.10
CA LEU A 24 -9.64 13.12 -12.75
C LEU A 24 -9.09 14.37 -12.05
N PRO A 25 -9.78 15.52 -12.18
CA PRO A 25 -9.43 16.71 -11.42
C PRO A 25 -9.59 16.43 -9.92
N ASP A 26 -8.80 17.13 -9.10
CA ASP A 26 -8.81 16.99 -7.64
C ASP A 26 -8.57 15.55 -7.14
N ALA A 27 -7.85 14.75 -7.93
CA ALA A 27 -7.43 13.43 -7.51
C ALA A 27 -6.61 13.54 -6.22
N HIS A 28 -5.73 14.53 -6.11
CA HIS A 28 -5.00 14.89 -4.89
C HIS A 28 -5.05 16.41 -4.66
N ARG A 29 -4.88 16.85 -3.40
CA ARG A 29 -4.83 18.29 -3.01
C ARG A 29 -3.44 18.93 -3.21
N GLY A 30 -2.58 18.27 -3.97
CA GLY A 30 -1.21 18.70 -4.26
C GLY A 30 -0.52 17.77 -5.25
N PRO A 31 0.77 18.02 -5.57
CA PRO A 31 1.51 17.21 -6.52
C PRO A 31 1.42 15.71 -6.24
N ILE A 32 1.14 14.95 -7.28
CA ILE A 32 1.14 13.49 -7.23
C ILE A 32 2.58 13.01 -7.38
N THR A 33 3.08 12.32 -6.36
CA THR A 33 4.47 11.87 -6.27
C THR A 33 4.68 10.48 -6.83
N SER A 34 3.61 9.67 -6.93
CA SER A 34 3.69 8.29 -7.40
C SER A 34 2.38 7.80 -7.99
N ILE A 35 2.47 7.06 -9.09
CA ILE A 35 1.37 6.32 -9.72
C ILE A 35 1.85 4.90 -10.02
N ARG A 36 1.09 3.90 -9.61
CA ARG A 36 1.44 2.49 -9.82
C ARG A 36 0.21 1.67 -10.20
N TYR A 37 0.31 0.95 -11.31
CA TYR A 37 -0.65 -0.08 -11.67
C TYR A 37 -0.30 -1.40 -11.01
N LEU A 38 -1.33 -2.20 -10.73
CA LEU A 38 -1.15 -3.58 -10.33
C LEU A 38 -1.23 -4.47 -11.58
N ASP A 39 -0.16 -5.24 -11.81
CA ASP A 39 -0.04 -6.04 -13.02
C ASP A 39 -1.16 -7.08 -13.14
N GLY A 40 -1.77 -7.14 -14.33
CA GLY A 40 -2.88 -8.05 -14.62
C GLY A 40 -4.20 -7.72 -13.92
N GLN A 41 -4.30 -6.57 -13.24
CA GLN A 41 -5.51 -6.15 -12.54
C GLN A 41 -5.96 -4.76 -12.99
N PRO A 42 -7.28 -4.48 -12.97
CA PRO A 42 -7.81 -3.15 -13.26
C PRO A 42 -7.57 -2.15 -12.12
N LEU A 43 -6.52 -2.30 -11.33
CA LEU A 43 -6.27 -1.53 -10.11
C LEU A 43 -5.07 -0.59 -10.29
N MET A 44 -5.21 0.65 -9.81
CA MET A 44 -4.17 1.65 -9.76
C MET A 44 -4.11 2.28 -8.36
N VAL A 45 -2.91 2.66 -7.92
CA VAL A 45 -2.68 3.47 -6.72
C VAL A 45 -1.96 4.76 -7.08
N SER A 46 -2.42 5.87 -6.51
CA SER A 46 -1.73 7.16 -6.55
C SER A 46 -1.40 7.65 -5.14
N ALA A 47 -0.31 8.41 -5.03
CA ALA A 47 0.11 9.07 -3.80
C ALA A 47 0.47 10.52 -4.07
N GLY A 48 0.20 11.42 -3.11
CA GLY A 48 0.46 12.84 -3.26
C GLY A 48 1.16 13.48 -2.06
N THR A 49 1.57 14.73 -2.24
CA THR A 49 2.09 15.58 -1.15
C THR A 49 1.02 16.00 -0.15
N ASP A 50 -0.24 15.67 -0.41
CA ASP A 50 -1.35 15.80 0.53
C ASP A 50 -1.37 14.69 1.60
N ASN A 51 -0.32 13.87 1.65
CA ASN A 51 -0.15 12.73 2.56
C ASN A 51 -1.23 11.66 2.40
N THR A 52 -1.90 11.63 1.25
CA THR A 52 -2.94 10.65 0.97
C THR A 52 -2.47 9.60 -0.05
N LEU A 53 -3.05 8.42 0.09
CA LEU A 53 -2.99 7.34 -0.89
C LEU A 53 -4.41 7.07 -1.38
N LYS A 54 -4.58 6.97 -2.69
CA LYS A 54 -5.87 6.68 -3.31
C LYS A 54 -5.77 5.48 -4.21
N THR A 55 -6.74 4.58 -4.09
CA THR A 55 -6.89 3.44 -4.99
C THR A 55 -7.98 3.73 -6.00
N TRP A 56 -7.75 3.28 -7.23
CA TRP A 56 -8.64 3.50 -8.35
C TRP A 56 -8.88 2.18 -9.06
N LEU A 57 -10.13 1.93 -9.42
CA LEU A 57 -10.54 0.74 -10.15
C LEU A 57 -11.06 1.12 -11.52
N ASN A 58 -10.51 0.48 -12.53
CA ASN A 58 -10.92 0.61 -13.93
C ASN A 58 -11.75 -0.61 -14.34
N ASP A 59 -12.91 -0.79 -13.72
CA ASP A 59 -13.88 -1.86 -14.01
C ASP A 59 -14.95 -1.44 -15.02
N MET A 60 -14.94 -0.17 -15.42
CA MET A 60 -15.95 0.44 -16.28
C MET A 60 -15.52 0.39 -17.76
N GLY A 61 -16.48 0.18 -18.66
CA GLY A 61 -16.24 0.10 -20.10
C GLY A 61 -15.90 1.44 -20.78
N ASP A 62 -16.05 2.55 -20.06
CA ASP A 62 -15.69 3.89 -20.52
C ASP A 62 -14.18 4.19 -20.40
N GLY A 63 -13.43 3.31 -19.73
CA GLY A 63 -11.99 3.45 -19.51
C GLY A 63 -11.61 4.47 -18.43
N MET A 64 -12.60 4.99 -17.68
CA MET A 64 -12.37 5.94 -16.60
C MET A 64 -12.34 5.23 -15.25
N PRO A 65 -11.25 5.37 -14.47
CA PRO A 65 -11.17 4.69 -13.19
C PRO A 65 -11.91 5.46 -12.11
N ARG A 66 -12.64 4.74 -11.26
CA ARG A 66 -13.33 5.31 -10.08
C ARG A 66 -12.51 5.15 -8.82
N GLN A 67 -12.59 6.11 -7.90
CA GLN A 67 -11.93 5.98 -6.59
C GLN A 67 -12.60 4.86 -5.79
N LEU A 68 -11.80 3.96 -5.23
CA LEU A 68 -12.27 2.89 -4.33
C LEU A 68 -12.03 3.23 -2.87
N VAL A 69 -10.77 3.51 -2.53
CA VAL A 69 -10.32 3.71 -1.15
C VAL A 69 -9.48 4.97 -1.07
N LEU A 70 -9.72 5.73 -0.02
CA LEU A 70 -8.90 6.83 0.44
C LEU A 70 -8.21 6.39 1.72
N LEU A 71 -6.88 6.47 1.74
CA LEU A 71 -6.05 6.19 2.90
C LEU A 71 -5.39 7.50 3.34
N GLU A 72 -5.81 7.98 4.50
CA GLU A 72 -5.34 9.22 5.13
C GLU A 72 -4.75 8.91 6.52
N GLY A 73 -3.85 9.75 7.01
CA GLY A 73 -3.26 9.62 8.34
C GLY A 73 -1.74 9.58 8.37
N HIS A 74 -1.06 9.64 7.22
CA HIS A 74 0.38 9.89 7.20
C HIS A 74 0.66 11.35 7.61
N SER A 75 1.66 11.53 8.48
CA SER A 75 2.12 12.86 8.90
C SER A 75 3.03 13.53 7.86
N GLN A 76 3.48 12.79 6.85
CA GLN A 76 4.34 13.27 5.76
C GLN A 76 3.97 12.60 4.42
N PRO A 77 4.44 13.15 3.28
CA PRO A 77 4.13 12.61 1.96
C PRO A 77 4.58 11.16 1.82
N VAL A 78 3.75 10.35 1.17
CA VAL A 78 4.10 8.96 0.86
C VAL A 78 5.14 8.96 -0.25
N THR A 79 6.36 8.52 0.07
CA THR A 79 7.50 8.55 -0.84
C THR A 79 7.68 7.25 -1.63
N ALA A 80 7.05 6.15 -1.20
CA ALA A 80 7.18 4.86 -1.86
C ALA A 80 5.90 4.02 -1.74
N VAL A 81 5.48 3.46 -2.87
CA VAL A 81 4.44 2.43 -2.96
C VAL A 81 5.02 1.26 -3.73
N LYS A 82 5.02 0.07 -3.14
CA LYS A 82 5.54 -1.14 -3.78
C LYS A 82 4.47 -2.23 -3.77
N PHE A 83 4.01 -2.58 -4.95
CA PHE A 83 3.30 -3.84 -5.14
C PHE A 83 4.32 -4.98 -5.13
N ILE A 84 4.00 -6.02 -4.36
CA ILE A 84 4.79 -7.26 -4.36
C ILE A 84 4.20 -8.15 -5.46
N ASP A 85 5.06 -8.69 -6.31
CA ASP A 85 4.67 -9.52 -7.45
C ASP A 85 3.83 -10.73 -6.99
N SER A 86 2.83 -11.08 -7.79
CA SER A 86 2.03 -12.29 -7.63
C SER A 86 2.88 -13.56 -7.51
N ASP A 87 4.01 -13.64 -8.21
CA ASP A 87 4.89 -14.81 -8.14
C ASP A 87 5.69 -14.85 -6.83
N ILE A 88 6.03 -13.68 -6.28
CA ILE A 88 6.60 -13.58 -4.93
C ILE A 88 5.56 -13.98 -3.88
N TYR A 89 4.29 -13.60 -4.07
CA TYR A 89 3.20 -14.03 -3.18
C TYR A 89 2.98 -15.54 -3.24
N LYS A 90 2.98 -16.16 -4.43
CA LYS A 90 2.91 -17.61 -4.60
C LYS A 90 4.11 -18.28 -3.91
N ALA A 91 5.33 -17.82 -4.20
CA ALA A 91 6.55 -18.35 -3.57
C ALA A 91 6.51 -18.22 -2.05
N ARG A 92 6.06 -17.08 -1.52
CA ARG A 92 5.83 -16.89 -0.08
C ARG A 92 4.77 -17.85 0.46
N SER A 93 3.66 -18.07 -0.24
CA SER A 93 2.64 -19.05 0.15
C SER A 93 3.23 -20.47 0.22
N PHE A 94 4.02 -20.88 -0.78
CA PHE A 94 4.74 -22.15 -0.77
C PHE A 94 5.72 -22.25 0.42
N VAL A 95 6.48 -21.19 0.70
CA VAL A 95 7.42 -21.12 1.83
C VAL A 95 6.67 -21.18 3.18
N VAL A 96 5.54 -20.48 3.30
CA VAL A 96 4.66 -20.51 4.46
C VAL A 96 4.17 -21.95 4.66
N ARG A 97 3.61 -22.60 3.63
CA ARG A 97 3.18 -24.01 3.69
C ARG A 97 4.31 -24.95 4.12
N ALA A 98 5.49 -24.82 3.54
CA ALA A 98 6.66 -25.62 3.92
C ALA A 98 7.07 -25.39 5.39
N LYS A 99 7.00 -24.15 5.87
CA LYS A 99 7.31 -23.78 7.26
C LYS A 99 6.24 -24.26 8.24
N ALA A 100 4.96 -24.21 7.87
CA ALA A 100 3.85 -24.80 8.62
C ALA A 100 4.07 -26.30 8.80
N LYS A 101 4.34 -27.00 7.68
CA LYS A 101 4.65 -28.43 7.69
C LYS A 101 5.85 -28.75 8.58
N LYS A 102 6.94 -27.99 8.45
CA LYS A 102 8.14 -28.15 9.28
C LYS A 102 7.89 -27.91 10.77
N LYS A 103 7.04 -26.93 11.11
CA LYS A 103 6.72 -26.58 12.51
C LYS A 103 5.54 -27.36 13.09
N LYS A 104 4.91 -28.25 12.31
CA LYS A 104 3.65 -28.94 12.67
C LYS A 104 2.58 -27.94 13.15
N ARG A 105 2.43 -26.83 12.44
CA ARG A 105 1.45 -25.77 12.73
C ARG A 105 0.55 -25.55 11.53
N ASP A 106 -0.68 -25.13 11.78
CA ASP A 106 -1.62 -24.76 10.73
C ASP A 106 -1.13 -23.54 9.95
N ILE A 107 -1.40 -23.54 8.64
CA ILE A 107 -1.00 -22.47 7.72
C ILE A 107 -1.59 -21.12 8.16
N GLU A 108 -2.86 -21.10 8.59
CA GLU A 108 -3.50 -19.88 9.08
C GLU A 108 -2.82 -19.30 10.33
N SER A 109 -2.16 -20.14 11.13
CA SER A 109 -1.47 -19.69 12.36
C SER A 109 -0.14 -18.96 12.07
N ILE A 110 0.40 -19.10 10.86
CA ILE A 110 1.68 -18.52 10.44
C ILE A 110 1.54 -17.48 9.33
N GLU A 111 0.40 -17.47 8.63
CA GLU A 111 0.07 -16.47 7.63
C GLU A 111 -0.39 -15.18 8.31
N LEU A 112 0.09 -14.04 7.81
CA LEU A 112 -0.37 -12.73 8.29
C LEU A 112 -1.61 -12.33 7.49
N LYS A 113 -2.63 -11.83 8.18
CA LYS A 113 -3.85 -11.31 7.55
C LYS A 113 -3.54 -10.12 6.61
N PRO A 114 -4.46 -9.73 5.70
CA PRO A 114 -4.24 -8.59 4.82
C PRO A 114 -3.85 -7.32 5.59
N VAL A 115 -2.90 -6.54 5.05
CA VAL A 115 -2.49 -5.26 5.65
C VAL A 115 -3.57 -4.22 5.34
N ILE A 116 -4.09 -3.55 6.37
CA ILE A 116 -5.11 -2.50 6.25
C ILE A 116 -4.56 -1.10 6.51
N GLN A 117 -3.39 -1.00 7.15
CA GLN A 117 -2.73 0.27 7.45
C GLN A 117 -1.22 0.03 7.51
N MET A 118 -0.44 0.97 6.99
CA MET A 118 1.01 0.92 6.98
C MET A 118 1.57 2.28 7.35
N ASP A 119 2.68 2.30 8.07
CA ASP A 119 3.46 3.51 8.35
C ASP A 119 4.95 3.23 8.10
N ILE A 120 5.70 4.26 7.70
CA ILE A 120 7.12 4.14 7.36
C ILE A 120 7.91 5.32 7.90
N GLY A 121 9.01 5.04 8.60
CA GLY A 121 9.91 6.05 9.15
C GLY A 121 11.34 5.78 8.71
N LEU A 122 11.93 6.67 7.90
CA LEU A 122 13.25 6.45 7.29
C LEU A 122 14.43 6.74 8.25
N THR A 123 14.14 7.29 9.42
CA THR A 123 15.14 7.65 10.42
C THR A 123 15.84 6.41 10.97
N ARG A 124 17.17 6.36 10.82
CA ARG A 124 18.03 5.25 11.31
C ARG A 124 17.61 3.86 10.77
N GLU A 125 17.20 3.77 9.51
CA GLU A 125 16.84 2.50 8.83
C GLU A 125 17.94 1.40 8.85
N ALA A 126 19.20 1.76 9.12
CA ALA A 126 20.30 0.81 9.35
C ALA A 126 20.24 0.14 10.72
N ALA A 127 19.69 0.84 11.70
CA ALA A 127 19.68 0.43 13.09
C ALA A 127 18.44 -0.41 13.42
N TRP A 128 17.26 -0.05 12.89
CA TRP A 128 15.98 -0.62 13.31
C TRP A 128 15.02 -0.93 12.15
N ASP A 129 13.96 -1.68 12.47
CA ASP A 129 12.80 -1.84 11.58
C ASP A 129 12.15 -0.47 11.33
N ASN A 130 11.81 -0.20 10.08
CA ASN A 130 11.43 1.13 9.62
C ASN A 130 10.02 1.18 9.01
N VAL A 131 9.32 0.05 8.98
CA VAL A 131 7.96 -0.07 8.48
C VAL A 131 7.08 -0.74 9.54
N LEU A 132 5.89 -0.20 9.77
CA LEU A 132 4.85 -0.76 10.62
C LEU A 132 3.67 -1.18 9.74
N CYS A 133 3.14 -2.38 9.95
CA CYS A 133 1.96 -2.88 9.25
C CYS A 133 0.91 -3.35 10.25
N ARG A 134 -0.31 -2.83 10.13
CA ARG A 134 -1.50 -3.33 10.84
C ARG A 134 -2.24 -4.30 9.93
N HIS A 135 -2.53 -5.49 10.44
CA HIS A 135 -3.25 -6.52 9.70
C HIS A 135 -4.73 -6.60 10.13
N MET A 136 -5.62 -6.85 9.16
CA MET A 136 -7.06 -7.01 9.35
C MET A 136 -7.37 -8.00 10.47
N ASP A 137 -8.31 -7.64 11.35
CA ASP A 137 -8.78 -8.46 12.48
C ASP A 137 -7.68 -8.98 13.41
N THR A 138 -6.53 -8.30 13.45
CA THR A 138 -5.45 -8.60 14.41
C THR A 138 -5.06 -7.36 15.20
N ALA A 139 -4.98 -7.49 16.51
CA ALA A 139 -4.50 -6.44 17.41
C ALA A 139 -2.99 -6.11 17.27
N PRO A 140 -2.07 -7.07 17.03
CA PRO A 140 -0.64 -6.74 16.93
C PRO A 140 -0.29 -6.06 15.60
N VAL A 141 0.54 -5.03 15.69
CA VAL A 141 1.23 -4.40 14.56
C VAL A 141 2.55 -5.14 14.33
N THR A 142 2.87 -5.43 13.07
CA THR A 142 4.14 -6.04 12.68
C THR A 142 5.13 -4.97 12.26
N THR A 143 6.40 -5.12 12.66
CA THR A 143 7.48 -4.28 12.16
C THR A 143 8.17 -4.97 10.98
N TRP A 144 8.74 -4.19 10.07
CA TRP A 144 9.47 -4.68 8.90
C TRP A 144 10.68 -3.79 8.62
N THR A 145 11.70 -4.38 8.00
CA THR A 145 12.87 -3.65 7.51
C THR A 145 12.88 -3.61 5.99
N THR A 146 13.00 -2.42 5.40
CA THR A 146 13.13 -2.24 3.95
C THR A 146 14.43 -2.79 3.40
N ARG A 147 15.54 -2.76 4.18
CA ARG A 147 16.86 -3.28 3.77
C ARG A 147 16.87 -4.77 3.56
N LYS A 148 16.34 -5.53 4.54
CA LYS A 148 16.34 -7.01 4.47
C LYS A 148 15.06 -7.55 3.85
N GLN A 149 14.09 -6.68 3.56
CA GLN A 149 12.76 -7.05 3.06
C GLN A 149 12.11 -8.16 3.91
N ALA A 150 12.35 -8.08 5.21
CA ALA A 150 12.06 -9.12 6.18
C ALA A 150 11.15 -8.58 7.28
N LEU A 151 10.35 -9.50 7.83
CA LEU A 151 9.58 -9.24 9.04
C LEU A 151 10.56 -8.96 10.17
N GLY A 152 10.33 -7.85 10.83
CA GLY A 152 11.03 -7.41 12.02
C GLY A 152 10.82 -8.35 13.21
N THR A 153 11.69 -8.22 14.20
CA THR A 153 11.63 -9.08 15.40
C THR A 153 10.55 -8.64 16.39
N HIS A 154 10.02 -7.42 16.24
CA HIS A 154 9.12 -6.84 17.20
C HIS A 154 7.66 -7.00 16.78
N ARG A 155 6.82 -7.39 17.75
CA ARG A 155 5.36 -7.35 17.65
C ARG A 155 4.88 -6.30 18.63
N VAL A 156 4.49 -5.15 18.10
CA VAL A 156 4.01 -4.05 18.93
C VAL A 156 2.53 -4.28 19.19
N ARG A 157 2.15 -4.38 20.46
CA ARG A 157 0.75 -4.42 20.87
C ARG A 157 0.37 -3.04 21.37
N PHE A 158 -0.46 -2.33 20.60
CA PHE A 158 -1.08 -1.11 21.10
C PHE A 158 -2.29 -1.51 21.96
N PHE A 159 -2.20 -1.26 23.26
CA PHE A 159 -3.40 -1.15 24.09
C PHE A 159 -3.97 0.24 23.83
N PHE A 160 -5.01 0.33 23.00
CA PHE A 160 -5.79 1.56 22.90
C PHE A 160 -6.58 1.73 24.20
N ARG A 161 -5.99 2.41 25.18
CA ARG A 161 -6.77 3.32 26.02
C ARG A 161 -6.79 4.64 25.27
N LEU A 162 -7.99 5.12 24.92
CA LEU A 162 -8.19 6.45 24.36
C LEU A 162 -7.36 7.47 25.13
N LEU A 163 -6.41 8.11 24.46
CA LEU A 163 -6.06 9.48 24.79
C LEU A 163 -6.21 10.30 23.52
N GLN A 164 -7.33 11.01 23.51
CA GLN A 164 -7.56 12.20 22.72
C GLN A 164 -6.48 13.21 23.13
N ILE A 165 -5.61 13.61 22.20
CA ILE A 165 -4.77 14.79 22.39
C ILE A 165 -5.00 15.69 21.19
N ILE A 166 -5.77 16.74 21.47
CA ILE A 166 -5.77 18.01 20.78
C ILE A 166 -4.35 18.57 20.86
N LEU A 167 -3.75 18.91 19.72
CA LEU A 167 -3.17 20.22 19.38
C LEU A 167 -2.70 20.19 17.91
#